data_AF-A0A4R9IA16-F1
#
_entry.id   AF-A0A4R9IA16-F1
#
_cell.length_a   1.000
_cell.length_b   1.000
_cell.length_c   1.000
_cell.angle_alpha   90.00
_cell.angle_beta   90.00
_cell.angle_gamma   90.00
#
_symmetry.space_group_name_H-M   'P 1'
#
loop_
_entity.id
_entity.type
_entity.pdbx_description
1 polymer ?
#
loop_
_entity_poly.entity_id
_entity_poly.type
_entity_poly.pdbx_seq_one_letter_code
_entity_poly.pdbx_strand_id
1 'polypeptide(L)'
;MLGFTYRKEIYFLFAKDQSVRAEKTKEKTIELWKSGNLKEKDIEDFQSIATTYSEKDPTDPVAFHLVARSLFWNLFRIGINFDHDSLILHLGSEFQDFIGSSILADSTLDSIFWNARTAESFSSSSFSDWDNNKVLLFLGETHRHVKRPQVLIMEYGNLDRSKLSPEFQTVYVWLLTFNTMLAGDASGLDKLITITKDPTYKAGIQFTPREENFLRGLGKYYKKDYVGALSLLRQAKSNNPDRITETSIITEATIFHLQNLSQKGIDLLEEFYLSSGKKNPEIPLLVAKMISEKPGVKTKLDLTPEKKE
;
A
#
# COMPACT_ATOMS: atom_id res chain seq x y z
N MET A 1 -45.54 -11.61 24.97
CA MET A 1 -44.15 -12.15 24.94
C MET A 1 -43.89 -13.00 23.71
N LEU A 2 -44.78 -13.93 23.32
CA LEU A 2 -44.64 -14.78 22.13
C LEU A 2 -44.42 -14.02 20.79
N GLY A 3 -45.15 -12.93 20.54
CA GLY A 3 -45.02 -12.17 19.28
C GLY A 3 -43.67 -11.46 19.07
N PHE A 4 -42.88 -11.25 20.13
CA PHE A 4 -41.53 -10.68 20.04
C PHE A 4 -40.50 -11.75 19.65
N THR A 5 -40.68 -12.98 20.16
CA THR A 5 -39.85 -14.15 19.84
C THR A 5 -40.01 -14.56 18.37
N TYR A 6 -41.24 -14.67 17.87
CA TYR A 6 -41.50 -15.00 16.45
C TYR A 6 -40.95 -13.95 15.48
N ARG A 7 -41.03 -12.65 15.81
CA ARG A 7 -40.45 -11.58 14.98
C ARG A 7 -38.93 -11.65 14.94
N LYS A 8 -38.28 -12.00 16.05
CA LYS A 8 -36.83 -12.24 16.08
C LYS A 8 -36.43 -13.47 15.27
N GLU A 9 -37.14 -14.58 15.41
CA GLU A 9 -36.85 -15.82 14.66
C GLU A 9 -36.97 -15.62 13.13
N ILE A 10 -37.99 -14.90 12.67
CA ILE A 10 -38.15 -14.56 11.24
C ILE A 10 -37.01 -13.63 10.76
N TYR A 11 -36.65 -12.63 11.56
CA TYR A 11 -35.53 -11.73 11.25
C TYR A 11 -34.21 -12.49 11.10
N PHE A 12 -33.92 -13.41 12.02
CA PHE A 12 -32.74 -14.28 11.94
C PHE A 12 -32.75 -15.23 10.74
N LEU A 13 -33.92 -15.69 10.29
CA LEU A 13 -34.02 -16.52 9.10
C LEU A 13 -33.61 -15.75 7.83
N PHE A 14 -34.06 -14.49 7.71
CA PHE A 14 -33.69 -13.63 6.59
C PHE A 14 -32.22 -13.20 6.65
N ALA A 15 -31.69 -12.91 7.84
CA ALA A 15 -30.27 -12.63 8.03
C ALA A 15 -29.41 -13.84 7.63
N LYS A 16 -29.80 -15.06 8.00
CA LYS A 16 -29.10 -16.29 7.62
C LYS A 16 -29.11 -16.53 6.11
N ASP A 17 -30.23 -16.28 5.42
CA ASP A 17 -30.28 -16.36 3.95
C ASP A 17 -29.36 -15.32 3.30
N GLN A 18 -29.30 -14.09 3.83
CA GLN A 18 -28.36 -13.09 3.31
C GLN A 18 -26.90 -13.45 3.58
N SER A 19 -26.59 -13.98 4.76
CA SER A 19 -25.26 -14.48 5.11
C SER A 19 -24.77 -15.51 4.09
N VAL A 20 -25.59 -16.54 3.80
CA VAL A 20 -25.26 -17.57 2.81
C VAL A 20 -25.10 -16.99 1.41
N ARG A 21 -25.95 -16.03 1.02
CA ARG A 21 -25.83 -15.36 -0.29
C ARG A 21 -24.55 -14.53 -0.38
N ALA A 22 -24.22 -13.77 0.65
CA ALA A 22 -23.03 -12.93 0.68
C ALA A 22 -21.74 -13.77 0.59
N GLU A 23 -21.69 -14.88 1.34
CA GLU A 23 -20.59 -15.84 1.28
C GLU A 23 -20.45 -16.52 -0.10
N LYS A 24 -21.58 -16.92 -0.72
CA LYS A 24 -21.55 -17.46 -2.09
C LYS A 24 -21.07 -16.43 -3.11
N THR A 25 -21.49 -15.18 -2.98
CA THR A 25 -21.03 -14.12 -3.89
C THR A 25 -19.55 -13.84 -3.69
N LYS A 26 -19.06 -13.83 -2.44
CA LYS A 26 -17.62 -13.75 -2.13
C LYS A 26 -16.83 -14.83 -2.85
N GLU A 27 -17.24 -16.10 -2.73
CA GLU A 27 -16.57 -17.23 -3.41
C GLU A 27 -16.59 -17.07 -4.93
N LYS A 28 -17.74 -16.71 -5.51
CA LYS A 28 -17.89 -16.44 -6.95
C LYS A 28 -16.96 -15.31 -7.42
N THR A 29 -16.89 -14.20 -6.70
CA THR A 29 -16.02 -13.06 -7.03
C THR A 29 -14.55 -13.49 -7.05
N ILE A 30 -14.11 -14.29 -6.08
CA ILE A 30 -12.73 -14.81 -6.02
C ILE A 30 -12.44 -15.74 -7.20
N GLU A 31 -13.37 -16.62 -7.57
CA GLU A 31 -13.21 -17.52 -8.72
C GLU A 31 -13.17 -16.76 -10.05
N LEU A 32 -14.04 -15.76 -10.21
CA LEU A 32 -14.05 -14.91 -11.39
C LEU A 32 -12.76 -14.08 -11.51
N TRP A 33 -12.24 -13.57 -10.40
CA TRP A 33 -10.94 -12.90 -10.36
C TRP A 33 -9.81 -13.84 -10.80
N LYS A 34 -9.73 -15.03 -10.21
CA LYS A 34 -8.70 -16.04 -10.57
C LYS A 34 -8.75 -16.45 -12.04
N SER A 35 -9.93 -16.46 -12.65
CA SER A 35 -10.11 -16.81 -14.07
C SER A 35 -10.02 -15.62 -15.02
N GLY A 36 -9.78 -14.40 -14.52
CA GLY A 36 -9.73 -13.17 -15.33
C GLY A 36 -11.08 -12.72 -15.91
N ASN A 37 -12.19 -13.24 -15.37
CA ASN A 37 -13.55 -12.99 -15.85
C ASN A 37 -14.38 -12.10 -14.91
N LEU A 38 -13.76 -11.49 -13.90
CA LEU A 38 -14.44 -10.61 -12.96
C LEU A 38 -14.91 -9.34 -13.68
N LYS A 39 -16.22 -9.06 -13.60
CA LYS A 39 -16.84 -7.86 -14.18
C LYS A 39 -17.25 -6.88 -13.09
N GLU A 40 -17.38 -5.61 -13.46
CA GLU A 40 -17.88 -4.54 -12.59
C GLU A 40 -19.19 -4.93 -11.90
N LYS A 41 -20.14 -5.47 -12.66
CA LYS A 41 -21.43 -5.92 -12.13
C LYS A 41 -21.30 -6.99 -11.03
N ASP A 42 -20.32 -7.89 -11.11
CA ASP A 42 -20.12 -8.90 -10.07
C ASP A 42 -19.62 -8.27 -8.75
N ILE A 43 -18.87 -7.17 -8.83
CA ILE A 43 -18.41 -6.41 -7.66
C ILE A 43 -19.57 -5.61 -7.06
N GLU A 44 -20.37 -4.95 -7.90
CA GLU A 44 -21.57 -4.21 -7.48
C GLU A 44 -22.61 -5.13 -6.82
N ASP A 45 -22.85 -6.31 -7.42
CA ASP A 45 -23.72 -7.35 -6.86
C ASP A 45 -23.20 -7.81 -5.49
N PHE A 46 -21.88 -8.03 -5.35
CA PHE A 46 -21.29 -8.40 -4.06
C PHE A 46 -21.48 -7.31 -3.00
N GLN A 47 -21.18 -6.06 -3.34
CA GLN A 47 -21.32 -4.93 -2.44
C GLN A 47 -22.77 -4.72 -2.00
N SER A 48 -23.72 -4.84 -2.94
CA SER A 48 -25.16 -4.73 -2.65
C SER A 48 -25.64 -5.81 -1.69
N ILE A 49 -25.23 -7.07 -1.91
CA ILE A 49 -25.62 -8.20 -1.05
C ILE A 49 -24.97 -8.08 0.33
N ALA A 50 -23.69 -7.69 0.42
CA ALA A 50 -23.01 -7.50 1.70
C ALA A 50 -23.63 -6.37 2.52
N THR A 51 -24.01 -5.26 1.87
CA THR A 51 -24.71 -4.14 2.52
C THR A 51 -26.10 -4.56 3.00
N THR A 52 -26.85 -5.30 2.18
CA THR A 52 -28.15 -5.86 2.57
C THR A 52 -28.03 -6.81 3.77
N TYR A 53 -26.93 -7.56 3.87
CA TYR A 53 -26.67 -8.42 5.01
C TYR A 53 -26.40 -7.58 6.28
N SER A 54 -25.54 -6.56 6.23
CA SER A 54 -25.26 -5.73 7.40
C SER A 54 -26.48 -4.94 7.88
N GLU A 55 -27.38 -4.54 6.98
CA GLU A 55 -28.66 -3.93 7.36
C GLU A 55 -29.61 -4.91 8.06
N LYS A 56 -29.56 -6.20 7.68
CA LYS A 56 -30.39 -7.26 8.27
C LYS A 56 -29.76 -7.92 9.51
N ASP A 57 -28.47 -7.76 9.74
CA ASP A 57 -27.83 -8.12 11.00
C ASP A 57 -26.69 -7.13 11.31
N PRO A 58 -27.02 -5.96 11.90
CA PRO A 58 -26.06 -4.89 12.14
C PRO A 58 -25.10 -5.19 13.30
N THR A 59 -25.19 -6.37 13.88
CA THR A 59 -24.30 -6.83 14.96
C THR A 59 -23.39 -7.97 14.54
N ASP A 60 -23.58 -8.51 13.33
CA ASP A 60 -22.74 -9.58 12.82
C ASP A 60 -21.42 -9.01 12.26
N PRO A 61 -20.26 -9.33 12.85
CA PRO A 61 -18.97 -8.84 12.36
C PRO A 61 -18.65 -9.32 10.94
N VAL A 62 -19.16 -10.48 10.52
CA VAL A 62 -18.94 -11.01 9.17
C VAL A 62 -19.59 -10.11 8.12
N ALA A 63 -20.78 -9.56 8.40
CA ALA A 63 -21.47 -8.68 7.47
C ALA A 63 -20.63 -7.44 7.12
N PHE A 64 -20.04 -6.78 8.12
CA PHE A 64 -19.16 -5.64 7.90
C PHE A 64 -17.83 -6.01 7.24
N HIS A 65 -17.27 -7.18 7.58
CA HIS A 65 -16.09 -7.70 6.88
C HIS A 65 -16.36 -7.88 5.38
N LEU A 66 -17.51 -8.45 5.02
CA LEU A 66 -17.89 -8.67 3.62
C LEU A 66 -18.12 -7.35 2.88
N VAL A 67 -18.67 -6.32 3.54
CA VAL A 67 -18.74 -4.97 2.96
C VAL A 67 -17.34 -4.45 2.67
N ALA A 68 -16.42 -4.49 3.65
CA ALA A 68 -15.03 -4.04 3.44
C ALA A 68 -14.33 -4.81 2.31
N ARG A 69 -14.52 -6.13 2.25
CA ARG A 69 -13.95 -6.99 1.21
C ARG A 69 -14.54 -6.72 -0.18
N SER A 70 -15.82 -6.40 -0.27
CA SER A 70 -16.46 -6.01 -1.53
C SER A 70 -15.89 -4.67 -2.06
N LEU A 71 -15.70 -3.70 -1.17
CA LEU A 71 -15.10 -2.40 -1.48
C LEU A 71 -13.64 -2.53 -1.92
N PHE A 72 -12.89 -3.47 -1.35
CA PHE A 72 -11.53 -3.75 -1.78
C PHE A 72 -11.43 -4.09 -3.28
N TRP A 73 -12.42 -4.81 -3.84
CA TRP A 73 -12.44 -5.09 -5.28
C TRP A 73 -12.65 -3.84 -6.15
N ASN A 74 -13.25 -2.78 -5.61
CA ASN A 74 -13.36 -1.50 -6.32
C ASN A 74 -11.99 -0.82 -6.51
N LEU A 75 -10.99 -1.12 -5.67
CA LEU A 75 -9.64 -0.57 -5.83
C LEU A 75 -9.00 -1.04 -7.14
N PHE A 76 -9.12 -2.33 -7.46
CA PHE A 76 -8.64 -2.87 -8.74
C PHE A 76 -9.35 -2.24 -9.93
N ARG A 77 -10.66 -2.02 -9.82
CA ARG A 77 -11.46 -1.36 -10.87
C ARG A 77 -10.94 0.05 -11.19
N ILE A 78 -10.52 0.80 -10.17
CA ILE A 78 -9.98 2.16 -10.37
C ILE A 78 -8.47 2.17 -10.67
N GLY A 79 -7.88 1.01 -10.96
CA GLY A 79 -6.49 0.87 -11.41
C GLY A 79 -5.47 0.68 -10.28
N ILE A 80 -5.91 0.54 -9.03
CA ILE A 80 -5.02 0.31 -7.89
C ILE A 80 -4.76 -1.19 -7.79
N ASN A 81 -3.59 -1.60 -8.28
CA ASN A 81 -3.15 -2.99 -8.26
C ASN A 81 -2.01 -3.15 -7.24
N PHE A 82 -2.09 -4.21 -6.43
CA PHE A 82 -1.03 -4.58 -5.50
C PHE A 82 -0.23 -5.73 -6.13
N ASP A 83 0.82 -5.39 -6.84
CA ASP A 83 1.71 -6.32 -7.52
C ASP A 83 3.18 -5.89 -7.36
N HIS A 84 4.10 -6.63 -7.99
CA HIS A 84 5.52 -6.33 -7.93
C HIS A 84 5.85 -4.96 -8.54
N ASP A 85 5.36 -4.69 -9.74
CA ASP A 85 5.70 -3.48 -10.49
C ASP A 85 5.20 -2.21 -9.79
N SER A 86 3.96 -2.24 -9.30
CA SER A 86 3.39 -1.17 -8.49
C SER A 86 4.15 -0.96 -7.18
N LEU A 87 4.63 -2.01 -6.51
CA LEU A 87 5.46 -1.85 -5.32
C LEU A 87 6.74 -1.10 -5.66
N ILE A 88 7.50 -1.59 -6.64
CA ILE A 88 8.78 -1.01 -7.03
C ILE A 88 8.65 0.44 -7.49
N LEU A 89 7.59 0.77 -8.23
CA LEU A 89 7.33 2.13 -8.73
C LEU A 89 7.14 3.15 -7.59
N HIS A 90 6.57 2.71 -6.46
CA HIS A 90 6.20 3.56 -5.32
C HIS A 90 7.11 3.39 -4.10
N LEU A 91 8.15 2.57 -4.19
CA LEU A 91 9.19 2.53 -3.16
C LEU A 91 9.93 3.88 -3.12
N GLY A 92 9.90 4.52 -1.96
CA GLY A 92 10.52 5.84 -1.74
C GLY A 92 9.60 7.03 -1.98
N SER A 93 8.32 6.80 -2.32
CA SER A 93 7.27 7.82 -2.37
C SER A 93 6.34 7.73 -1.16
N GLU A 94 5.40 8.67 -1.04
CA GLU A 94 4.33 8.56 -0.05
C GLU A 94 3.29 7.53 -0.51
N PHE A 95 2.51 6.96 0.41
CA PHE A 95 1.47 5.99 0.03
C PHE A 95 0.36 6.67 -0.79
N GLN A 96 0.11 7.97 -0.56
CA GLN A 96 -0.84 8.73 -1.36
C GLN A 96 -0.45 8.78 -2.85
N ASP A 97 0.85 8.76 -3.17
CA ASP A 97 1.32 8.75 -4.57
C ASP A 97 0.91 7.44 -5.28
N PHE A 98 0.84 6.33 -4.53
CA PHE A 98 0.35 5.04 -5.04
C PHE A 98 -1.16 5.03 -5.24
N ILE A 99 -1.93 5.62 -4.32
CA ILE A 99 -3.38 5.71 -4.43
C ILE A 99 -3.82 6.72 -5.50
N GLY A 100 -3.00 7.74 -5.74
CA GLY A 100 -3.30 8.88 -6.59
C GLY A 100 -4.17 9.92 -5.88
N SER A 101 -4.60 10.96 -6.60
CA SER A 101 -5.40 12.08 -6.07
C SER A 101 -6.91 11.91 -6.32
N SER A 102 -7.37 10.67 -6.48
CA SER A 102 -8.77 10.37 -6.78
C SER A 102 -9.62 10.39 -5.50
N ILE A 103 -10.57 11.31 -5.42
CA ILE A 103 -11.58 11.36 -4.34
C ILE A 103 -12.30 10.01 -4.18
N LEU A 104 -12.49 9.29 -5.29
CA LEU A 104 -13.12 7.96 -5.27
C LEU A 104 -12.23 6.91 -4.58
N ALA A 105 -10.91 6.98 -4.78
CA ALA A 105 -9.97 6.06 -4.14
C ALA A 105 -9.91 6.30 -2.63
N ASP A 106 -9.76 7.56 -2.22
CA ASP A 106 -9.70 7.96 -0.81
C ASP A 106 -10.98 7.54 -0.07
N SER A 107 -12.15 7.88 -0.61
CA SER A 107 -13.44 7.50 0.00
C SER A 107 -13.66 5.98 0.05
N THR A 108 -13.15 5.23 -0.92
CA THR A 108 -13.21 3.76 -0.90
C THR A 108 -12.33 3.19 0.22
N LEU A 109 -11.10 3.67 0.37
CA LEU A 109 -10.18 3.22 1.41
C LEU A 109 -10.67 3.57 2.82
N ASP A 110 -11.25 4.76 3.01
CA ASP A 110 -11.89 5.14 4.28
C ASP A 110 -13.07 4.21 4.59
N SER A 111 -13.90 3.90 3.59
CA SER A 111 -15.03 2.99 3.77
C SER A 111 -14.56 1.57 4.10
N ILE A 112 -13.49 1.08 3.47
CA ILE A 112 -12.84 -0.20 3.81
C ILE A 112 -12.41 -0.19 5.27
N PHE A 113 -11.70 0.86 5.69
CA PHE A 113 -11.22 1.00 7.07
C PHE A 113 -12.36 0.92 8.09
N TRP A 114 -13.40 1.74 7.92
CA TRP A 114 -14.48 1.82 8.90
C TRP A 114 -15.28 0.54 8.99
N ASN A 115 -15.54 -0.13 7.86
CA ASN A 115 -16.22 -1.43 7.87
C ASN A 115 -15.36 -2.53 8.50
N ALA A 116 -14.07 -2.60 8.16
CA ALA A 116 -13.16 -3.59 8.77
C ALA A 116 -12.96 -3.36 10.28
N ARG A 117 -12.94 -2.08 10.72
CA ARG A 117 -12.89 -1.71 12.13
C ARG A 117 -14.18 -2.04 12.86
N THR A 118 -15.32 -1.88 12.21
CA THR A 118 -16.63 -2.24 12.76
C THR A 118 -16.76 -3.76 12.92
N ALA A 119 -16.26 -4.52 11.94
CA ALA A 119 -16.17 -5.99 12.06
C ALA A 119 -15.31 -6.41 13.26
N GLU A 120 -14.17 -5.74 13.48
CA GLU A 120 -13.33 -5.99 14.65
C GLU A 120 -14.02 -5.62 15.96
N SER A 121 -14.74 -4.50 16.03
CA SER A 121 -15.36 -4.02 17.27
C SER A 121 -16.57 -4.85 17.72
N PHE A 122 -17.34 -5.42 16.78
CA PHE A 122 -18.46 -6.31 17.10
C PHE A 122 -18.06 -7.76 17.33
N SER A 123 -16.82 -8.12 16.99
CA SER A 123 -16.32 -9.48 17.18
C SER A 123 -15.94 -9.74 18.64
N SER A 124 -16.62 -10.69 19.27
CA SER A 124 -16.22 -11.23 20.58
C SER A 124 -15.14 -12.32 20.48
N SER A 125 -14.99 -12.92 19.29
CA SER A 125 -13.98 -13.93 18.97
C SER A 125 -13.68 -13.93 17.47
N SER A 126 -12.45 -14.30 17.09
CA SER A 126 -12.03 -14.38 15.69
C SER A 126 -12.98 -15.22 14.83
N PHE A 127 -13.51 -14.62 13.77
CA PHE A 127 -14.27 -15.31 12.72
C PHE A 127 -13.33 -15.92 11.67
N SER A 128 -13.88 -16.72 10.75
CA SER A 128 -13.09 -17.49 9.75
C SER A 128 -12.14 -16.62 8.92
N ASP A 129 -12.59 -15.44 8.50
CA ASP A 129 -11.84 -14.48 7.68
C ASP A 129 -11.13 -13.39 8.52
N TRP A 130 -10.84 -13.65 9.81
CA TRP A 130 -10.24 -12.66 10.72
C TRP A 130 -8.92 -12.06 10.19
N ASP A 131 -8.02 -12.90 9.68
CA ASP A 131 -6.71 -12.43 9.18
C ASP A 131 -6.88 -11.59 7.89
N ASN A 132 -7.86 -11.92 7.05
CA ASN A 132 -8.22 -11.09 5.89
C ASN A 132 -8.74 -9.71 6.33
N ASN A 133 -9.55 -9.66 7.40
CA ASN A 133 -10.00 -8.40 7.98
C ASN A 133 -8.82 -7.56 8.52
N LYS A 134 -7.82 -8.20 9.11
CA LYS A 134 -6.59 -7.52 9.57
C LYS A 134 -5.78 -6.94 8.42
N VAL A 135 -5.74 -7.59 7.25
CA VAL A 135 -5.10 -7.02 6.05
C VAL A 135 -5.85 -5.77 5.56
N LEU A 136 -7.19 -5.79 5.55
CA LEU A 136 -8.00 -4.62 5.19
C LEU A 136 -7.80 -3.45 6.18
N LEU A 137 -7.69 -3.74 7.47
CA LEU A 137 -7.32 -2.74 8.48
C LEU A 137 -5.92 -2.19 8.24
N PHE A 138 -4.94 -3.05 7.93
CA PHE A 138 -3.58 -2.62 7.64
C PHE A 138 -3.52 -1.69 6.41
N LEU A 139 -4.28 -2.02 5.36
CA LEU A 139 -4.44 -1.17 4.18
C LEU A 139 -4.98 0.22 4.55
N GLY A 140 -6.12 0.26 5.25
CA GLY A 140 -6.75 1.51 5.66
C GLY A 140 -5.90 2.34 6.61
N GLU A 141 -5.23 1.71 7.58
CA GLU A 141 -4.32 2.39 8.51
C GLU A 141 -3.07 2.94 7.82
N THR A 142 -2.56 2.23 6.80
CA THR A 142 -1.43 2.71 5.98
C THR A 142 -1.84 3.97 5.21
N HIS A 143 -3.03 3.97 4.59
CA HIS A 143 -3.57 5.13 3.86
C HIS A 143 -3.81 6.33 4.76
N ARG A 144 -4.39 6.12 5.95
CA ARG A 144 -4.76 7.22 6.84
C ARG A 144 -3.58 7.98 7.43
N HIS A 145 -2.37 7.41 7.38
CA HIS A 145 -1.14 8.03 7.89
C HIS A 145 -1.20 8.49 9.37
N VAL A 146 -2.12 7.92 10.16
CA VAL A 146 -2.27 8.25 11.59
C VAL A 146 -1.21 7.56 12.44
N LYS A 147 -0.89 6.31 12.12
CA LYS A 147 0.10 5.51 12.83
C LYS A 147 1.44 5.56 12.12
N ARG A 148 2.52 5.53 12.91
CA ARG A 148 3.88 5.40 12.36
C ARG A 148 4.07 4.01 11.75
N PRO A 149 4.87 3.86 10.68
CA PRO A 149 5.14 2.56 10.06
C PRO A 149 5.62 1.49 11.05
N GLN A 150 6.44 1.86 12.05
CA GLN A 150 6.90 0.93 13.09
C GLN A 150 5.74 0.32 13.90
N VAL A 151 4.69 1.09 14.18
CA VAL A 151 3.51 0.61 14.91
C VAL A 151 2.72 -0.36 14.04
N LEU A 152 2.56 -0.02 12.75
CA LEU A 152 1.82 -0.86 11.80
C LEU A 152 2.48 -2.23 11.61
N ILE A 153 3.81 -2.29 11.45
CA ILE A 153 4.52 -3.57 11.34
C ILE A 153 4.43 -4.39 12.63
N MET A 154 4.36 -3.76 13.80
CA MET A 154 4.18 -4.47 15.07
C MET A 154 2.78 -5.08 15.20
N GLU A 155 1.75 -4.34 14.78
CA GLU A 155 0.35 -4.78 14.86
C GLU A 155 0.01 -5.84 13.81
N TYR A 156 0.53 -5.69 12.59
CA TYR A 156 0.11 -6.50 11.44
C TYR A 156 1.20 -7.41 10.88
N GLY A 157 2.48 -7.26 11.24
CA GLY A 157 3.59 -7.98 10.61
C GLY A 157 3.70 -9.47 10.94
N ASN A 158 2.91 -9.97 11.90
CA ASN A 158 2.90 -11.37 12.33
C ASN A 158 1.67 -12.15 11.86
N LEU A 159 0.93 -11.64 10.86
CA LEU A 159 -0.22 -12.37 10.31
C LEU A 159 0.24 -13.68 9.65
N ASP A 160 -0.54 -14.74 9.88
CA ASP A 160 -0.28 -16.05 9.29
C ASP A 160 -0.74 -16.05 7.82
N ARG A 161 0.23 -15.97 6.92
CA ARG A 161 0.00 -15.93 5.47
C ARG A 161 -0.74 -17.15 4.94
N SER A 162 -0.66 -18.30 5.61
CA SER A 162 -1.36 -19.51 5.19
C SER A 162 -2.87 -19.44 5.40
N LYS A 163 -3.33 -18.55 6.29
CA LYS A 163 -4.76 -18.29 6.57
C LYS A 163 -5.35 -17.19 5.69
N LEU A 164 -4.51 -16.43 5.00
CA LEU A 164 -4.95 -15.37 4.10
C LEU A 164 -5.52 -15.97 2.81
N SER A 165 -6.64 -15.38 2.35
CA SER A 165 -7.16 -15.68 1.03
C SER A 165 -6.17 -15.21 -0.06
N PRO A 166 -6.13 -15.87 -1.24
CA PRO A 166 -5.11 -15.63 -2.25
C PRO A 166 -4.94 -14.16 -2.67
N GLU A 167 -6.04 -13.41 -2.76
CA GLU A 167 -6.02 -11.98 -3.11
C GLU A 167 -5.32 -11.11 -2.05
N PHE A 168 -5.37 -11.50 -0.78
CA PHE A 168 -4.78 -10.75 0.32
C PHE A 168 -3.33 -11.12 0.60
N GLN A 169 -2.84 -12.25 0.10
CA GLN A 169 -1.45 -12.65 0.30
C GLN A 169 -0.49 -11.65 -0.36
N THR A 170 -0.76 -11.27 -1.61
CA THR A 170 0.06 -10.27 -2.33
C THR A 170 -0.04 -8.90 -1.70
N VAL A 171 -1.26 -8.44 -1.37
CA VAL A 171 -1.51 -7.16 -0.71
C VAL A 171 -0.79 -7.06 0.62
N TYR A 172 -0.85 -8.12 1.43
CA TYR A 172 -0.17 -8.17 2.71
C TYR A 172 1.34 -8.03 2.55
N VAL A 173 1.96 -8.77 1.62
CA VAL A 173 3.41 -8.65 1.37
C VAL A 173 3.78 -7.27 0.84
N TRP A 174 2.95 -6.69 -0.04
CA TRP A 174 3.12 -5.34 -0.55
C TRP A 174 3.15 -4.33 0.61
N LEU A 175 2.10 -4.31 1.45
CA LEU A 175 1.96 -3.37 2.56
C LEU A 175 3.05 -3.58 3.61
N LEU A 176 3.37 -4.84 3.91
CA LEU A 176 4.40 -5.17 4.88
C LEU A 176 5.78 -4.73 4.37
N THR A 177 6.09 -4.94 3.09
CA THR A 177 7.36 -4.47 2.50
C THR A 177 7.45 -2.94 2.54
N PHE A 178 6.40 -2.25 2.09
CA PHE A 178 6.34 -0.79 2.09
C PHE A 178 6.53 -0.22 3.50
N ASN A 179 5.76 -0.70 4.47
CA ASN A 179 5.85 -0.19 5.86
C ASN A 179 7.14 -0.60 6.57
N THR A 180 7.70 -1.79 6.31
CA THR A 180 8.98 -2.21 6.88
C THR A 180 10.14 -1.36 6.34
N MET A 181 10.07 -0.97 5.06
CA MET A 181 11.00 -0.05 4.43
C MET A 181 10.92 1.35 5.06
N LEU A 182 9.72 1.93 5.17
CA LEU A 182 9.52 3.22 5.83
C LEU A 182 9.89 3.20 7.32
N ALA A 183 9.72 2.05 7.97
CA ALA A 183 10.10 1.85 9.37
C ALA A 183 11.64 1.83 9.57
N GLY A 184 12.41 1.64 8.50
CA GLY A 184 13.84 1.41 8.56
C GLY A 184 14.22 0.09 9.25
N ASP A 185 13.32 -0.90 9.26
CA ASP A 185 13.57 -2.20 9.87
C ASP A 185 14.33 -3.12 8.89
N ALA A 186 15.66 -3.00 8.92
CA ALA A 186 16.53 -3.83 8.09
C ALA A 186 16.36 -5.34 8.36
N SER A 187 16.09 -5.76 9.61
CA SER A 187 15.93 -7.18 9.93
C SER A 187 14.61 -7.71 9.37
N GLY A 188 13.54 -6.93 9.48
CA GLY A 188 12.25 -7.23 8.86
C GLY A 188 12.38 -7.34 7.33
N LEU A 189 13.06 -6.39 6.69
CA LEU A 189 13.29 -6.42 5.24
C LEU A 189 14.08 -7.64 4.79
N ASP A 190 15.16 -8.00 5.48
CA ASP A 190 15.94 -9.18 5.12
C ASP A 190 15.12 -10.47 5.25
N LYS A 191 14.31 -10.58 6.32
CA LYS A 191 13.39 -11.71 6.47
C LYS A 191 12.38 -11.78 5.32
N LEU A 192 11.80 -10.64 4.93
CA LEU A 192 10.85 -10.57 3.80
C LEU A 192 11.52 -10.98 2.49
N ILE A 193 12.69 -10.43 2.18
CA ILE A 193 13.47 -10.78 0.99
C ILE A 193 13.77 -12.29 0.97
N THR A 194 14.24 -12.87 2.08
CA THR A 194 14.50 -14.31 2.17
C THR A 194 13.23 -15.13 1.92
N ILE A 195 12.10 -14.72 2.51
CA ILE A 195 10.81 -15.39 2.33
C ILE A 195 10.35 -15.37 0.86
N THR A 196 10.55 -14.27 0.13
CA THR A 196 10.15 -14.18 -1.29
C THR A 196 10.93 -15.11 -2.22
N LYS A 197 12.07 -15.65 -1.75
CA LYS A 197 12.90 -16.61 -2.48
C LYS A 197 12.52 -18.07 -2.23
N ASP A 198 11.64 -18.33 -1.27
CA ASP A 198 11.18 -19.68 -0.96
C ASP A 198 10.39 -20.25 -2.16
N PRO A 199 10.70 -21.45 -2.67
CA PRO A 199 9.95 -22.08 -3.76
C PRO A 199 8.45 -22.27 -3.48
N THR A 200 8.05 -22.26 -2.21
CA THR A 200 6.67 -22.39 -1.76
C THR A 200 5.92 -21.04 -1.67
N TYR A 201 6.62 -19.93 -1.94
CA TYR A 201 6.05 -18.59 -1.92
C TYR A 201 5.08 -18.35 -3.09
N LYS A 202 3.83 -17.98 -2.76
CA LYS A 202 2.74 -17.84 -3.74
C LYS A 202 2.24 -16.41 -3.95
N ALA A 203 2.75 -15.43 -3.21
CA ALA A 203 2.23 -14.06 -3.22
C ALA A 203 2.81 -13.17 -4.34
N GLY A 204 3.47 -13.75 -5.35
CA GLY A 204 3.79 -13.08 -6.62
C GLY A 204 4.88 -12.00 -6.60
N ILE A 205 5.24 -11.42 -5.45
CA ILE A 205 6.29 -10.39 -5.34
C ILE A 205 7.65 -11.06 -5.12
N GLN A 206 8.56 -10.91 -6.09
CA GLN A 206 9.92 -11.47 -6.03
C GLN A 206 10.93 -10.41 -6.42
N PHE A 207 11.92 -10.17 -5.55
CA PHE A 207 12.91 -9.12 -5.80
C PHE A 207 14.12 -9.66 -6.55
N THR A 208 14.52 -8.92 -7.58
CA THR A 208 15.84 -9.05 -8.20
C THR A 208 16.94 -8.56 -7.26
N PRO A 209 18.21 -8.96 -7.43
CA PRO A 209 19.31 -8.46 -6.61
C PRO A 209 19.42 -6.92 -6.61
N ARG A 210 19.04 -6.28 -7.72
CA ARG A 210 19.02 -4.82 -7.86
C ARG A 210 17.94 -4.19 -6.98
N GLU A 211 16.73 -4.74 -7.01
CA GLU A 211 15.60 -4.27 -6.19
C GLU A 211 15.85 -4.53 -4.70
N GLU A 212 16.52 -5.63 -4.34
CA GLU A 212 16.93 -5.88 -2.96
C GLU A 212 17.88 -4.79 -2.45
N ASN A 213 18.89 -4.43 -3.26
CA ASN A 213 19.81 -3.34 -2.91
C ASN A 213 19.08 -2.01 -2.79
N PHE A 214 18.14 -1.73 -3.70
CA PHE A 214 17.31 -0.53 -3.63
C PHE A 214 16.48 -0.49 -2.34
N LEU A 215 15.74 -1.56 -2.04
CA LEU A 215 14.89 -1.70 -0.87
C LEU A 215 15.68 -1.58 0.44
N ARG A 216 16.82 -2.28 0.55
CA ARG A 216 17.72 -2.17 1.71
C ARG A 216 18.32 -0.77 1.84
N GLY A 217 18.67 -0.14 0.70
CA GLY A 217 19.18 1.23 0.65
C GLY A 217 18.17 2.23 1.20
N LEU A 218 16.91 2.14 0.77
CA LEU A 218 15.82 2.95 1.30
C LEU A 218 15.56 2.68 2.78
N GLY A 219 15.52 1.41 3.21
CA GLY A 219 15.35 1.08 4.62
C GLY A 219 16.44 1.70 5.50
N LYS A 220 17.70 1.66 5.06
CA LYS A 220 18.80 2.34 5.76
C LYS A 220 18.65 3.86 5.78
N TYR A 221 18.19 4.44 4.67
CA TYR A 221 17.90 5.87 4.58
C TYR A 221 16.85 6.30 5.62
N TYR A 222 15.73 5.59 5.72
CA TYR A 222 14.69 5.87 6.72
C TYR A 222 15.16 5.66 8.17
N LYS A 223 16.10 4.74 8.39
CA LYS A 223 16.79 4.57 9.68
C LYS A 223 17.85 5.65 9.97
N LYS A 224 18.12 6.56 9.02
CA LYS A 224 19.19 7.57 9.06
C LYS A 224 20.62 6.99 9.04
N ASP A 225 20.81 5.74 8.60
CA ASP A 225 22.12 5.17 8.26
C ASP A 225 22.49 5.60 6.83
N TYR A 226 22.90 6.86 6.69
CA TYR A 226 23.18 7.46 5.38
C TYR A 226 24.37 6.84 4.66
N VAL A 227 25.42 6.44 5.38
CA VAL A 227 26.61 5.82 4.75
C VAL A 227 26.24 4.46 4.16
N GLY A 228 25.52 3.64 4.93
CA GLY A 228 25.05 2.35 4.45
C GLY A 228 24.01 2.48 3.33
N ALA A 229 23.13 3.48 3.40
CA ALA A 229 22.16 3.77 2.34
C ALA A 229 22.85 4.12 1.02
N LEU A 230 23.82 5.04 1.03
CA LEU A 230 24.55 5.46 -0.17
C LEU A 230 25.27 4.30 -0.87
N SER A 231 25.87 3.39 -0.11
CA SER A 231 26.55 2.21 -0.67
C SER A 231 25.61 1.32 -1.48
N LEU A 232 24.38 1.11 -0.99
CA LEU A 232 23.39 0.25 -1.62
C LEU A 232 22.63 0.96 -2.75
N LEU A 233 22.22 2.20 -2.54
CA LEU A 233 21.49 2.99 -3.55
C LEU A 233 22.33 3.20 -4.82
N ARG A 234 23.65 3.38 -4.70
CA ARG A 234 24.54 3.48 -5.87
C ARG A 234 24.62 2.17 -6.66
N GLN A 235 24.55 1.02 -5.99
CA GLN A 235 24.52 -0.29 -6.66
C GLN A 235 23.17 -0.59 -7.33
N ALA A 236 22.11 0.12 -6.94
CA ALA A 236 20.79 -0.01 -7.55
C ALA A 236 20.61 0.84 -8.83
N LYS A 237 21.53 1.76 -9.13
CA LYS A 237 21.47 2.61 -10.33
C LYS A 237 21.83 1.84 -11.58
N SER A 238 21.26 2.24 -12.71
CA SER A 238 21.62 1.72 -14.03
C SER A 238 21.93 2.84 -15.01
N ASN A 239 22.54 2.50 -16.14
CA ASN A 239 22.88 3.45 -17.21
C ASN A 239 21.64 3.97 -17.96
N ASN A 240 20.52 3.24 -17.91
CA ASN A 240 19.25 3.64 -18.50
C ASN A 240 18.32 4.10 -17.35
N PRO A 241 18.10 5.41 -17.17
CA PRO A 241 17.31 5.91 -16.05
C PRO A 241 15.88 5.35 -16.06
N ASP A 242 15.60 4.54 -15.05
CA ASP A 242 14.28 4.07 -14.65
C ASP A 242 13.92 4.64 -13.27
N ARG A 243 12.73 4.29 -12.76
CA ARG A 243 12.27 4.80 -11.47
C ARG A 243 13.24 4.49 -10.33
N ILE A 244 13.80 3.27 -10.27
CA ILE A 244 14.78 2.89 -9.24
C ILE A 244 16.00 3.81 -9.29
N THR A 245 16.54 4.06 -10.48
CA THR A 245 17.71 4.92 -10.66
C THR A 245 17.40 6.35 -10.26
N GLU A 246 16.25 6.87 -10.71
CA GLU A 246 15.77 8.20 -10.38
C GLU A 246 15.60 8.40 -8.86
N THR A 247 14.82 7.54 -8.21
CA THR A 247 14.59 7.61 -6.75
C THR A 247 15.90 7.44 -5.99
N SER A 248 16.82 6.59 -6.45
CA SER A 248 18.15 6.43 -5.84
C SER A 248 19.00 7.71 -5.95
N ILE A 249 18.94 8.43 -7.07
CA ILE A 249 19.63 9.70 -7.27
C ILE A 249 19.02 10.79 -6.40
N ILE A 250 17.70 10.93 -6.40
CA ILE A 250 16.96 11.89 -5.56
C ILE A 250 17.25 11.66 -4.08
N THR A 251 17.24 10.39 -3.64
CA THR A 251 17.55 10.03 -2.26
C THR A 251 19.01 10.32 -1.92
N GLU A 252 19.97 10.03 -2.81
CA GLU A 252 21.38 10.38 -2.61
C GLU A 252 21.60 11.90 -2.49
N ALA A 253 20.96 12.70 -3.35
CA ALA A 253 21.03 14.16 -3.27
C ALA A 253 20.43 14.67 -1.94
N THR A 254 19.32 14.08 -1.51
CA THR A 254 18.67 14.40 -0.24
C THR A 254 19.57 14.05 0.95
N ILE A 255 20.25 12.91 0.91
CA ILE A 255 21.26 12.54 1.93
C ILE A 255 22.37 13.59 2.01
N PHE A 256 22.92 14.03 0.87
CA PHE A 256 23.95 15.09 0.87
C PHE A 256 23.42 16.37 1.48
N HIS A 257 22.18 16.77 1.16
CA HIS A 257 21.56 17.94 1.76
C HIS A 257 21.46 17.81 3.29
N LEU A 258 20.96 16.68 3.80
CA LEU A 258 20.82 16.39 5.23
C LEU A 258 22.18 16.35 5.96
N GLN A 259 23.25 15.99 5.26
CA GLN A 259 24.63 15.97 5.78
C GLN A 259 25.39 17.29 5.60
N ASN A 260 24.71 18.39 5.28
CA ASN A 260 25.33 19.71 5.05
C ASN A 260 26.25 19.81 3.82
N LEU A 261 26.08 18.92 2.85
CA LEU A 261 26.75 18.92 1.57
C LEU A 261 25.79 19.31 0.43
N SER A 262 24.92 20.30 0.68
CA SER A 262 23.80 20.63 -0.21
C SER A 262 24.23 21.02 -1.63
N GLN A 263 25.39 21.65 -1.82
CA GLN A 263 25.91 21.93 -3.17
C GLN A 263 26.15 20.63 -3.96
N LYS A 264 26.73 19.61 -3.33
CA LYS A 264 26.96 18.31 -3.96
C LYS A 264 25.64 17.61 -4.33
N GLY A 265 24.61 17.77 -3.50
CA GLY A 265 23.27 17.27 -3.79
C GLY A 265 22.65 17.98 -5.00
N ILE A 266 22.77 19.30 -5.08
CA ILE A 266 22.28 20.10 -6.21
C ILE A 266 23.03 19.70 -7.49
N ASP A 267 24.37 19.68 -7.47
CA ASP A 267 25.18 19.34 -8.66
C ASP A 267 24.78 17.96 -9.24
N LEU A 268 24.51 16.97 -8.36
CA LEU A 268 24.05 15.64 -8.75
C LEU A 268 22.66 15.68 -9.43
N LEU A 269 21.73 16.45 -8.86
CA LEU A 269 20.37 16.62 -9.43
C LEU A 269 20.40 17.33 -10.77
N GLU A 270 21.28 18.33 -10.94
CA GLU A 270 21.46 19.05 -12.20
C GLU A 270 21.97 18.14 -13.31
N GLU A 271 23.04 17.39 -13.03
CA GLU A 271 23.63 16.45 -13.99
C GLU A 271 22.59 15.39 -14.43
N PHE A 272 21.81 14.89 -13.47
CA PHE A 272 20.76 13.92 -13.76
C PHE A 272 19.60 14.54 -14.56
N TYR A 273 19.14 15.74 -14.22
CA TYR A 273 18.08 16.42 -14.94
C TYR A 273 18.47 16.71 -16.40
N LEU A 274 19.72 17.10 -16.64
CA LEU A 274 20.23 17.32 -18.00
C LEU A 274 20.35 16.02 -18.79
N SER A 275 20.94 14.98 -18.19
CA SER A 275 21.15 13.69 -18.88
C SER A 275 19.86 12.91 -19.14
N SER A 276 18.83 13.09 -18.31
CA SER A 276 17.49 12.53 -18.52
C SER A 276 16.64 13.31 -19.54
N GLY A 277 17.17 14.39 -20.11
CA GLY A 277 16.47 15.22 -21.09
C GLY A 277 15.39 16.12 -20.48
N LYS A 278 15.60 16.58 -19.24
CA LYS A 278 14.72 17.51 -18.50
C LYS A 278 13.28 16.99 -18.31
N LYS A 279 13.13 15.67 -18.21
CA LYS A 279 11.79 15.03 -18.16
C LYS A 279 11.14 15.03 -16.77
N ASN A 280 11.93 15.17 -15.70
CA ASN A 280 11.43 15.07 -14.34
C ASN A 280 11.23 16.46 -13.69
N PRO A 281 9.97 16.95 -13.59
CA PRO A 281 9.67 18.27 -13.03
C PRO A 281 9.86 18.37 -11.51
N GLU A 282 9.99 17.24 -10.79
CA GLU A 282 10.23 17.23 -9.35
C GLU A 282 11.64 17.74 -9.02
N ILE A 283 12.61 17.58 -9.93
CA ILE A 283 14.00 17.95 -9.68
C ILE A 283 14.16 19.47 -9.49
N PRO A 284 13.67 20.35 -10.38
CA PRO A 284 13.70 21.79 -10.14
C PRO A 284 13.02 22.20 -8.82
N LEU A 285 11.87 21.58 -8.49
CA LEU A 285 11.14 21.86 -7.24
C LEU A 285 11.98 21.49 -6.01
N LEU A 286 12.64 20.34 -6.05
CA LEU A 286 13.53 19.88 -4.98
C LEU A 286 14.74 20.79 -4.83
N VAL A 287 15.38 21.20 -5.93
CA VAL A 287 16.53 22.12 -5.90
C VAL A 287 16.13 23.48 -5.33
N ALA A 288 14.97 24.02 -5.73
CA ALA A 288 14.44 25.26 -5.18
C ALA A 288 14.23 25.18 -3.66
N LYS A 289 13.69 24.06 -3.16
CA LYS A 289 13.54 23.79 -1.73
C LYS A 289 14.89 23.71 -1.01
N MET A 290 15.87 23.02 -1.57
CA MET A 290 17.20 22.93 -0.96
C MET A 290 17.91 24.29 -0.84
N ILE A 291 17.70 25.19 -1.81
CA ILE A 291 18.26 26.56 -1.79
C ILE A 291 17.57 27.41 -0.74
N SER A 292 16.24 27.32 -0.61
CA SER A 292 15.51 28.12 0.39
C SER A 292 15.92 27.74 1.82
N GLU A 293 16.21 26.46 2.06
CA GLU A 293 16.71 25.97 3.35
C GLU A 293 18.18 26.34 3.61
N LYS A 294 19.00 26.54 2.55
CA LYS A 294 20.41 26.96 2.66
C LYS A 294 20.78 28.02 1.61
N PRO A 295 20.54 29.31 1.88
CA PRO A 295 20.66 30.41 0.90
C PRO A 295 22.06 30.68 0.30
N GLY A 296 23.08 29.88 0.61
CA GLY A 296 24.45 30.05 0.11
C GLY A 296 24.85 29.12 -1.05
N VAL A 297 23.99 28.17 -1.41
CA VAL A 297 24.26 27.22 -2.51
C VAL A 297 23.80 27.79 -3.86
N LYS A 298 24.48 27.40 -4.94
CA LYS A 298 24.22 27.90 -6.30
C LYS A 298 23.63 26.81 -7.18
N THR A 299 22.81 27.21 -8.15
CA THR A 299 22.26 26.32 -9.17
C THR A 299 22.38 26.93 -10.56
N LYS A 300 22.47 26.06 -11.58
CA LYS A 300 22.40 26.39 -13.00
C LYS A 300 21.02 26.12 -13.59
N LEU A 301 20.10 25.52 -12.83
CA LEU A 301 18.74 25.27 -13.28
C LEU A 301 17.97 26.59 -13.33
N ASP A 302 17.16 26.73 -14.38
CA ASP A 302 16.12 27.75 -14.39
C ASP A 302 15.01 27.30 -13.44
N LEU A 303 14.89 28.00 -12.30
CA LEU A 303 13.90 27.73 -11.27
C LEU A 303 12.64 28.61 -11.40
N THR A 304 12.54 29.40 -12.47
CA THR A 304 11.37 30.24 -12.70
C THR A 304 10.19 29.34 -13.06
N PRO A 305 9.04 29.44 -12.36
CA PRO A 305 7.89 28.61 -12.71
C PRO A 305 7.45 28.93 -14.14
N GLU A 306 7.35 27.90 -14.99
CA GLU A 306 6.74 28.04 -16.30
C GLU A 306 5.34 28.64 -16.10
N LYS A 307 5.13 29.87 -16.60
CA LYS A 307 3.78 30.39 -16.78
C LYS A 307 3.10 29.46 -17.78
N LYS A 308 2.18 28.62 -17.29
CA LYS A 308 1.23 27.96 -18.17
C LYS A 308 0.45 29.04 -18.91
N GLU A 309 0.74 29.21 -20.19
CA GLU A 309 -0.14 29.91 -21.15
C GLU A 309 -1.41 29.09 -21.41
#